data_AF-A0A967RC05-F1
#
_entry.id   AF-A0A967RC05-F1
#
_cell.length_a   1.000
_cell.length_b   1.000
_cell.length_c   1.000
_cell.angle_alpha   90.00
_cell.angle_beta   90.00
_cell.angle_gamma   90.00
#
_symmetry.space_group_name_H-M   'P 1'
#
loop_
_entity.id
_entity.type
_entity.pdbx_description
1 polymer ?
#
loop_
_entity_poly.entity_id
_entity_poly.type
_entity_poly.pdbx_seq_one_letter_code
_entity_poly.pdbx_strand_id
1 'polypeptide(L)'
;MKPPADKDSVIARYMEGPELLKHTLADLDEADFDTAPTEGSWTIRQIVHHIVDGDNLWKTCIKQALGNEQAESSLDWYRALTQDTWADLWAY
;
A
#
# COMPACT_ATOMS: atom_id res chain seq x y z
N MET A 1 8.79 -14.58 -5.55
CA MET A 1 9.58 -14.27 -4.34
C MET A 1 9.16 -15.20 -3.21
N LYS A 2 10.10 -15.82 -2.48
CA LYS A 2 9.79 -16.72 -1.35
C LYS A 2 9.36 -15.88 -0.12
N PRO A 3 8.30 -16.26 0.62
CA PRO A 3 7.92 -15.56 1.84
C PRO A 3 9.03 -15.71 2.90
N PRO A 4 9.26 -14.70 3.76
CA PRO A 4 10.21 -14.83 4.88
C PRO A 4 9.80 -15.98 5.80
N ALA A 5 10.80 -16.66 6.39
CA ALA A 5 10.58 -17.89 7.16
C ALA A 5 10.14 -17.64 8.61
N ASP A 6 10.42 -16.45 9.14
CA ASP A 6 10.19 -16.08 10.53
C ASP A 6 9.78 -14.61 10.66
N LYS A 7 9.25 -14.27 11.84
CA LYS A 7 8.73 -12.93 12.18
C LYS A 7 9.77 -11.83 12.01
N ASP A 8 11.01 -12.04 12.45
CA ASP A 8 12.03 -10.99 12.44
C ASP A 8 12.45 -10.70 10.99
N SER A 9 12.55 -11.74 10.16
CA SER A 9 12.75 -11.62 8.71
C SER A 9 11.58 -10.92 7.99
N VAL A 10 10.33 -11.12 8.44
CA VAL A 10 9.17 -10.37 7.91
C VAL A 10 9.29 -8.88 8.25
N ILE A 11 9.59 -8.55 9.51
CA ILE A 11 9.72 -7.16 9.97
C ILE A 11 10.87 -6.45 9.26
N ALA A 12 12.04 -7.10 9.17
CA ALA A 12 13.21 -6.54 8.48
C ALA A 12 12.87 -6.16 7.04
N ARG A 13 12.21 -7.07 6.30
CA ARG A 13 11.79 -6.81 4.93
C ARG A 13 10.73 -5.71 4.81
N TYR A 14 9.79 -5.63 5.75
CA TYR A 14 8.82 -4.54 5.78
C TYR A 14 9.51 -3.17 5.92
N MET A 15 10.52 -3.10 6.79
CA MET A 15 11.29 -1.87 7.03
C MET A 15 12.11 -1.40 5.81
N GLU A 16 12.44 -2.29 4.88
CA GLU A 16 13.13 -1.94 3.63
C GLU A 16 12.22 -1.20 2.63
N GLY A 17 10.90 -1.39 2.73
CA GLY A 17 9.91 -0.88 1.77
C GLY A 17 9.97 0.63 1.52
N PRO A 18 9.96 1.49 2.56
CA PRO A 18 10.02 2.94 2.38
C PRO A 18 11.27 3.44 1.65
N GLU A 19 12.44 2.89 1.96
CA GLU A 19 13.69 3.28 1.28
C GLU A 19 13.75 2.75 -0.15
N LEU A 20 13.23 1.54 -0.39
CA LEU A 20 13.09 1.00 -1.74
C LEU A 20 12.19 1.89 -2.60
N LEU A 21 11.05 2.34 -2.05
CA LEU A 21 10.13 3.23 -2.76
C LEU A 21 10.80 4.58 -3.08
N LYS A 22 11.44 5.21 -2.09
CA LYS A 22 12.17 6.47 -2.30
C LYS A 22 13.26 6.33 -3.37
N HIS A 23 14.05 5.28 -3.31
CA HIS A 23 15.11 5.03 -4.30
C HIS A 23 14.54 4.82 -5.70
N THR A 24 13.43 4.09 -5.81
CA THR A 24 12.75 3.83 -7.09
C THR A 24 12.22 5.11 -7.75
N LEU A 25 11.82 6.09 -6.94
CA LEU A 25 11.26 7.36 -7.40
C LEU A 25 12.30 8.48 -7.54
N ALA A 26 13.58 8.23 -7.19
CA ALA A 26 14.58 9.27 -6.99
C ALA A 26 14.93 10.08 -8.26
N ASP A 27 14.78 9.46 -9.43
CA ASP A 27 15.15 10.05 -10.72
C ASP A 27 13.93 10.63 -11.47
N LEU A 28 12.73 10.61 -10.88
CA LEU A 28 11.51 11.15 -11.48
C LEU A 28 11.36 12.64 -11.18
N ASP A 29 10.87 13.39 -12.16
CA ASP A 29 10.39 14.75 -11.95
C ASP A 29 8.88 14.77 -11.61
N GLU A 30 8.34 15.95 -11.27
CA GLU A 30 6.93 16.08 -10.86
C GLU A 30 5.94 15.65 -11.96
N ALA A 31 6.29 15.85 -13.24
CA ALA A 31 5.42 15.53 -14.36
C ALA A 31 5.38 14.01 -14.62
N ASP A 32 6.48 13.30 -14.34
CA ASP A 32 6.53 11.84 -14.43
C ASP A 32 5.48 11.17 -13.55
N PHE A 33 5.16 11.75 -12.39
CA PHE A 33 4.16 11.19 -11.46
C PHE A 33 2.75 11.09 -12.07
N ASP A 34 2.43 11.92 -13.06
CA ASP A 34 1.13 11.92 -13.74
C ASP A 34 1.11 10.96 -14.95
N THR A 35 2.18 10.22 -15.18
CA THR A 35 2.28 9.23 -16.26
C THR A 35 1.68 7.89 -15.83
N ALA A 36 0.81 7.33 -16.68
CA ALA A 36 0.34 5.95 -16.58
C ALA A 36 1.28 5.03 -17.38
N PRO A 37 1.94 4.02 -16.77
CA PRO A 37 2.87 3.13 -17.47
C PRO A 37 2.24 2.33 -18.61
N THR A 38 0.93 2.09 -18.53
CA THR A 38 0.11 1.44 -19.57
C THR A 38 -1.22 2.18 -19.74
N GLU A 39 -1.78 2.16 -20.94
CA GLU A 39 -3.08 2.81 -21.21
C GLU A 39 -4.17 2.24 -20.29
N GLY A 40 -4.91 3.13 -19.62
CA GLY A 40 -5.96 2.76 -18.67
C GLY A 40 -5.47 2.24 -17.31
N SER A 41 -4.15 2.22 -17.05
CA SER A 41 -3.62 1.95 -15.71
C SER A 41 -3.51 3.22 -14.88
N TRP A 42 -3.29 3.04 -13.58
CA TRP A 42 -3.00 4.13 -12.65
C TRP A 42 -1.72 4.89 -13.01
N THR A 43 -1.74 6.19 -12.72
CA THR A 43 -0.52 6.99 -12.75
C THR A 43 0.46 6.55 -11.67
N ILE A 44 1.74 6.90 -11.82
CA ILE A 44 2.73 6.65 -10.78
C ILE A 44 2.30 7.26 -9.44
N ARG A 45 1.71 8.47 -9.46
CA ARG A 45 1.15 9.14 -8.26
C ARG A 45 0.11 8.28 -7.55
N GLN A 46 -0.86 7.77 -8.32
CA GLN A 46 -1.93 6.93 -7.79
C GLN A 46 -1.40 5.63 -7.18
N ILE A 47 -0.40 5.01 -7.81
CA ILE A 47 0.28 3.82 -7.28
C ILE A 47 0.98 4.13 -5.96
N VAL A 48 1.72 5.25 -5.90
CA VAL A 48 2.44 5.67 -4.67
C VAL A 48 1.46 5.96 -3.53
N HIS A 49 0.39 6.71 -3.80
CA HIS A 49 -0.68 6.95 -2.81
C HIS A 49 -1.30 5.64 -2.32
N HIS A 50 -1.62 4.71 -3.23
CA HIS A 50 -2.18 3.42 -2.86
C HIS A 50 -1.26 2.59 -1.93
N ILE A 51 0.05 2.59 -2.17
CA ILE A 51 1.02 1.88 -1.32
C ILE A 51 0.99 2.44 0.10
N VAL A 52 1.07 3.77 0.24
CA VAL A 52 1.12 4.44 1.55
C VAL A 52 -0.20 4.28 2.30
N ASP A 53 -1.33 4.36 1.61
CA ASP A 53 -2.65 4.17 2.22
C ASP A 53 -2.91 2.73 2.65
N GLY A 54 -2.35 1.76 1.92
CA GLY A 54 -2.35 0.36 2.32
C GLY A 54 -1.74 0.14 3.71
N ASP A 55 -0.61 0.78 4.01
CA ASP A 55 0.04 0.71 5.32
C ASP A 55 -0.84 1.32 6.43
N ASN A 56 -1.48 2.46 6.15
CA ASN A 56 -2.40 3.11 7.09
C ASN A 56 -3.63 2.24 7.40
N LEU A 57 -4.17 1.58 6.38
CA LEU A 57 -5.31 0.67 6.51
C LEU A 57 -4.95 -0.54 7.39
N TRP A 58 -3.86 -1.24 7.06
CA TRP A 58 -3.44 -2.45 7.77
C TRP A 58 -3.01 -2.19 9.22
N LYS A 59 -2.45 -1.02 9.51
CA LYS A 59 -2.11 -0.61 10.87
C LYS A 59 -3.29 -0.73 11.83
N THR A 60 -4.51 -0.42 11.37
CA THR A 60 -5.71 -0.53 12.21
C THR A 60 -6.00 -1.98 12.58
N CYS A 61 -5.97 -2.89 11.60
CA CYS A 61 -6.18 -4.32 11.82
C CYS A 61 -5.13 -4.91 12.79
N ILE A 62 -3.86 -4.53 12.62
CA ILE A 62 -2.76 -4.98 13.50
C ILE A 62 -3.01 -4.51 14.94
N LYS A 63 -3.40 -3.25 15.13
CA LYS A 63 -3.71 -2.73 16.47
C LYS A 63 -4.89 -3.45 17.13
N GLN A 64 -5.91 -3.79 16.37
CA GLN A 64 -7.05 -4.56 16.88
C GLN A 64 -6.63 -5.96 17.32
N ALA A 65 -5.83 -6.65 16.50
CA ALA A 65 -5.32 -7.99 16.82
C ALA A 65 -4.41 -7.99 18.07
N LEU A 66 -3.59 -6.96 18.25
CA LEU A 66 -2.73 -6.83 19.45
C LEU A 66 -3.50 -6.52 20.73
N GLY A 67 -4.63 -5.82 20.62
CA GLY A 67 -5.42 -5.37 21.77
C GLY A 67 -6.56 -6.30 22.18
N ASN A 68 -6.93 -7.25 21.32
CA ASN A 68 -8.08 -8.12 21.54
C ASN A 68 -7.94 -9.45 20.80
N GLU A 69 -7.76 -10.55 21.56
CA GLU A 69 -7.59 -11.91 21.03
C GLU A 69 -8.83 -12.45 20.28
N GLN A 70 -10.00 -11.84 20.48
CA GLN A 70 -11.27 -12.23 19.86
C GLN A 70 -11.76 -11.21 18.81
N ALA A 71 -10.97 -10.16 18.52
CA ALA A 71 -11.36 -9.18 17.52
C ALA A 71 -11.20 -9.75 16.11
N GLU A 72 -12.29 -9.74 15.36
CA GLU A 72 -12.25 -9.92 13.92
C GLU A 72 -12.07 -8.56 13.24
N SER A 73 -11.12 -8.49 12.31
CA SER A 73 -10.96 -7.35 11.41
C SER A 73 -11.43 -7.77 10.03
N SER A 74 -12.37 -7.03 9.45
CA SER A 74 -12.82 -7.24 8.06
C SER A 74 -12.44 -6.04 7.19
N LEU A 75 -11.99 -6.35 5.98
CA LEU A 75 -11.77 -5.40 4.89
C LEU A 75 -12.82 -5.57 3.79
N ASP A 76 -13.99 -6.15 4.09
CA ASP A 76 -15.04 -6.37 3.09
C ASP A 76 -15.55 -5.05 2.52
N TRP A 77 -15.63 -4.00 3.36
CA TRP A 77 -15.96 -2.66 2.92
C TRP A 77 -14.95 -2.14 1.89
N TYR A 78 -13.65 -2.45 2.07
CA TYR A 78 -12.59 -2.05 1.14
C TYR A 78 -12.65 -2.86 -0.16
N ARG A 79 -13.07 -4.13 -0.08
CA ARG A 79 -13.26 -5.01 -1.25
C ARG A 79 -14.58 -4.76 -2.00
N ALA A 80 -15.49 -3.96 -1.44
CA ALA A 80 -16.80 -3.70 -2.03
C ALA A 80 -16.75 -2.81 -3.28
N LEU A 81 -15.68 -2.02 -3.44
CA LEU A 81 -15.47 -1.14 -4.59
C LEU A 81 -14.23 -1.58 -5.37
N THR A 82 -14.16 -1.20 -6.65
CA THR A 82 -12.97 -1.44 -7.45
C THR A 82 -11.83 -0.52 -7.00
N GLN A 83 -10.61 -0.90 -7.34
CA GLN A 83 -9.44 -0.07 -7.13
C GLN A 83 -9.63 1.32 -7.76
N ASP A 84 -10.08 1.42 -9.01
CA ASP A 84 -10.33 2.71 -9.67
C ASP A 84 -11.36 3.58 -8.94
N THR A 85 -12.44 2.97 -8.44
CA THR A 85 -13.42 3.72 -7.65
C THR A 85 -12.81 4.26 -6.35
N TRP A 86 -11.90 3.51 -5.70
CA TRP A 86 -11.16 4.04 -4.56
C TRP A 86 -10.21 5.17 -4.92
N ALA A 87 -9.52 5.05 -6.06
CA ALA A 87 -8.65 6.11 -6.55
C ALA A 87 -9.41 7.41 -6.76
N ASP A 88 -10.60 7.35 -7.34
CA ASP A 88 -11.48 8.52 -7.51
C ASP A 88 -11.95 9.08 -6.15
N LEU A 89 -12.43 8.21 -5.25
CA LEU A 89 -13.01 8.64 -3.96
C LEU A 89 -11.99 9.23 -3.00
N TRP A 90 -10.76 8.71 -3.00
CA TRP A 90 -9.69 9.16 -2.13
C TRP A 90 -8.79 10.20 -2.80
N ALA A 91 -9.14 10.59 -4.04
CA ALA A 91 -8.41 11.57 -4.84
C ALA A 91 -6.92 11.24 -4.95
N TYR A 92 -6.66 9.97 -5.30
CA TYR A 92 -5.33 9.47 -5.60
C TYR A 92 -4.72 10.19 -6.80
#